data_AF-A0A4P8RCR6-F1
#
_entry.id   AF-A0A4P8RCR6-F1
#
_cell.length_a   1.000
_cell.length_b   1.000
_cell.length_c   1.000
_cell.angle_alpha   90.00
_cell.angle_beta   90.00
_cell.angle_gamma   90.00
#
_symmetry.space_group_name_H-M   'P 1'
#
loop_
_entity.id
_entity.type
_entity.pdbx_description
1 polymer ?
#
loop_
_entity_poly.entity_id
_entity_poly.type
_entity_poly.pdbx_seq_one_letter_code
_entity_poly.pdbx_strand_id
1 'polypeptide(L)'
;MHAVLGFDVTTLRPTVDVAAATARIDEIGLSRAMADLAERAWLLLAVGRVDEAAGSAARALMVARATGDRRESARMRLLRAAVAVAGGRLPAALRDCDSVVDEARASGWSAVLAEALHERGVARFAAQRWREAADDLAESLALLRDADATARELAASTAVDGDSGERADEDAARAEAIDAAEVSLLVALDRADRAEGAVGRARPTHPLFGTR
;
A
#
# COMPACT_ATOMS: atom_id res chain seq x y z
N MET A 1 -16.43 2.16 5.89
CA MET A 1 -15.44 1.60 4.94
C MET A 1 -16.19 1.20 3.68
N HIS A 2 -16.09 1.99 2.60
CA HIS A 2 -17.05 1.88 1.48
C HIS A 2 -16.42 1.22 0.24
N ALA A 3 -16.95 0.05 -0.08
CA ALA A 3 -17.05 -0.57 -1.40
C ALA A 3 -15.75 -0.95 -2.13
N VAL A 4 -14.85 -1.69 -1.49
CA VAL A 4 -13.85 -2.49 -2.22
C VAL A 4 -14.58 -3.67 -2.87
N LEU A 5 -14.46 -3.78 -4.20
CA LEU A 5 -15.11 -4.81 -5.01
C LEU A 5 -14.17 -5.96 -5.38
N GLY A 6 -12.86 -5.76 -5.23
CA GLY A 6 -11.85 -6.74 -5.61
C GLY A 6 -10.45 -6.16 -5.62
N PHE A 7 -9.56 -6.79 -6.37
CA PHE A 7 -8.13 -6.48 -6.40
C PHE A 7 -7.59 -6.50 -7.83
N ASP A 8 -6.92 -5.42 -8.24
CA ASP A 8 -6.24 -5.31 -9.53
C ASP A 8 -4.82 -5.86 -9.44
N VAL A 9 -4.59 -7.03 -10.04
CA VAL A 9 -3.29 -7.72 -10.09
C VAL A 9 -2.26 -7.03 -10.98
N THR A 10 -2.64 -6.02 -11.76
CA THR A 10 -1.71 -5.26 -12.61
C THR A 10 -1.14 -4.06 -11.88
N THR A 11 -1.93 -3.40 -11.03
CA THR A 11 -1.50 -2.25 -10.24
C THR A 11 -1.23 -2.58 -8.78
N LEU A 12 -1.59 -3.79 -8.33
CA LEU A 12 -1.61 -4.22 -6.93
C LEU A 12 -2.43 -3.28 -6.04
N ARG A 13 -3.65 -2.93 -6.49
CA ARG A 13 -4.53 -2.01 -5.76
C ARG A 13 -5.94 -2.58 -5.61
N PRO A 14 -6.64 -2.25 -4.51
CA PRO A 14 -8.08 -2.53 -4.41
C PRO A 14 -8.86 -1.84 -5.52
N THR A 15 -9.86 -2.52 -6.08
CA THR A 15 -10.85 -1.92 -6.97
C THR A 15 -12.06 -1.49 -6.15
N VAL A 16 -12.70 -0.38 -6.53
CA VAL A 16 -13.82 0.19 -5.78
C VAL A 16 -15.08 0.34 -6.63
N ASP A 17 -16.24 0.41 -5.98
CA ASP A 17 -17.46 0.90 -6.62
C ASP A 17 -17.27 2.38 -6.95
N VAL A 18 -17.13 2.67 -8.24
CA VAL A 18 -16.88 4.02 -8.75
C VAL A 18 -18.02 4.98 -8.42
N ALA A 19 -19.27 4.52 -8.43
CA ALA A 19 -20.42 5.37 -8.12
C ALA A 19 -20.45 5.72 -6.64
N ALA A 20 -20.27 4.73 -5.76
CA ALA A 20 -20.21 4.94 -4.32
C ALA A 20 -19.00 5.80 -3.92
N ALA A 21 -17.83 5.54 -4.51
CA ALA A 21 -16.62 6.33 -4.27
C ALA A 21 -16.78 7.78 -4.72
N THR A 22 -17.41 8.01 -5.87
CA THR A 22 -17.67 9.38 -6.37
C THR A 22 -18.64 10.13 -5.45
N ALA A 23 -19.73 9.49 -5.03
CA ALA A 23 -20.67 10.08 -4.07
C ALA A 23 -19.95 10.44 -2.76
N ARG A 24 -19.08 9.56 -2.25
CA ARG A 24 -18.31 9.82 -1.03
C ARG A 24 -17.31 10.97 -1.19
N ILE A 25 -16.67 11.11 -2.35
CA ILE A 25 -15.80 12.26 -2.67
C ILE A 25 -16.58 13.58 -2.62
N ASP A 26 -17.83 13.57 -3.12
CA ASP A 26 -18.71 14.74 -3.12
C ASP A 26 -19.18 15.08 -1.70
N GLU A 27 -19.52 14.09 -0.88
CA GLU A 27 -19.87 14.25 0.55
C GLU A 27 -18.73 14.88 1.36
N ILE A 28 -17.50 14.39 1.17
CA ILE A 28 -16.30 14.96 1.82
C ILE A 28 -16.13 16.44 1.41
N GLY A 29 -16.43 16.75 0.15
CA GLY A 29 -16.48 18.12 -0.35
C GLY A 29 -15.19 18.91 -0.08
N LEU A 30 -15.34 20.06 0.58
CA LEU A 30 -14.25 21.00 0.89
C LEU A 30 -13.69 20.84 2.32
N SER A 31 -13.90 19.70 2.96
CA SER A 31 -13.34 19.44 4.29
C SER A 31 -11.83 19.67 4.33
N ARG A 32 -11.36 20.17 5.48
CA ARG A 32 -9.94 20.38 5.78
C ARG A 32 -9.43 19.44 6.86
N ALA A 33 -10.27 18.53 7.36
CA ALA A 33 -9.82 17.51 8.29
C ALA A 33 -8.83 16.58 7.60
N MET A 34 -7.77 16.19 8.30
CA MET A 34 -6.71 15.35 7.72
C MET A 34 -7.25 14.00 7.27
N ALA A 35 -8.09 13.35 8.09
CA ALA A 35 -8.75 12.09 7.75
C ALA A 35 -9.58 12.20 6.47
N ASP A 36 -10.42 13.23 6.35
CA ASP A 36 -11.23 13.47 5.15
C ASP A 36 -10.38 13.73 3.90
N LEU A 37 -9.29 14.49 4.05
CA LEU A 37 -8.36 14.75 2.94
C LEU A 37 -7.63 13.48 2.49
N ALA A 38 -7.27 12.60 3.44
CA ALA A 38 -6.65 11.31 3.18
C ALA A 38 -7.62 10.34 2.50
N GLU A 39 -8.84 10.21 3.03
CA GLU A 39 -9.92 9.41 2.44
C GLU A 39 -10.22 9.88 1.01
N ARG A 40 -10.39 11.19 0.81
CA ARG A 40 -10.60 11.77 -0.52
C ARG A 40 -9.47 11.46 -1.48
N ALA A 41 -8.21 11.55 -1.03
CA ALA A 41 -7.06 11.20 -1.87
C ALA A 41 -7.08 9.72 -2.29
N TRP A 42 -7.38 8.82 -1.36
CA TRP A 42 -7.47 7.39 -1.65
C TRP A 42 -8.61 7.09 -2.64
N LEU A 43 -9.80 7.67 -2.43
CA LEU A 43 -10.95 7.48 -3.33
C LEU A 43 -10.68 8.05 -4.73
N LEU A 44 -10.10 9.24 -4.82
CA LEU A 44 -9.70 9.84 -6.10
C LEU A 44 -8.69 8.98 -6.84
N LEU A 45 -7.72 8.41 -6.11
CA LEU A 45 -6.76 7.46 -6.67
C LEU A 45 -7.47 6.20 -7.20
N ALA A 46 -8.37 5.62 -6.42
CA ALA A 46 -9.10 4.41 -6.76
C ALA A 46 -9.99 4.57 -8.01
N VAL A 47 -10.55 5.76 -8.25
CA VAL A 47 -11.32 6.07 -9.46
C VAL A 47 -10.46 6.64 -10.61
N GLY A 48 -9.12 6.66 -10.46
CA GLY A 48 -8.18 7.09 -11.51
C GLY A 48 -7.99 8.60 -11.67
N ARG A 49 -8.51 9.43 -10.76
CA ARG A 49 -8.36 10.90 -10.75
C ARG A 49 -7.05 11.32 -10.07
N VAL A 50 -5.93 10.90 -10.64
CA VAL A 50 -4.58 10.99 -10.03
C VAL A 50 -4.15 12.41 -9.68
N ASP A 51 -4.42 13.40 -10.55
CA ASP A 51 -4.00 14.79 -10.30
C ASP A 51 -4.73 15.41 -9.10
N GLU A 52 -6.02 15.13 -8.97
CA GLU A 52 -6.82 15.59 -7.83
C GLU A 52 -6.43 14.86 -6.54
N ALA A 53 -6.14 13.56 -6.64
CA ALA A 53 -5.63 12.77 -5.52
C ALA A 53 -4.32 13.38 -5.00
N ALA A 54 -3.43 13.82 -5.89
CA ALA A 54 -2.17 14.46 -5.51
C ALA A 54 -2.40 15.75 -4.71
N GLY A 55 -3.38 16.57 -5.11
CA GLY A 55 -3.76 17.78 -4.39
C GLY A 55 -4.33 17.49 -3.00
N SER A 56 -5.16 16.45 -2.84
CA SER A 56 -5.69 16.06 -1.54
C SER A 56 -4.62 15.46 -0.63
N ALA A 57 -3.76 14.56 -1.15
CA ALA A 57 -2.70 13.93 -0.38
C ALA A 57 -1.63 14.94 0.09
N ALA A 58 -1.31 15.96 -0.74
CA ALA A 58 -0.42 17.04 -0.34
C ALA A 58 -0.97 17.88 0.82
N ARG A 59 -2.29 18.18 0.80
CA ARG A 59 -2.96 18.88 1.90
C ARG A 59 -3.03 18.03 3.16
N ALA A 60 -3.34 16.75 3.05
CA ALA A 60 -3.35 15.83 4.19
C ALA A 60 -1.97 15.78 4.89
N LEU A 61 -0.88 15.67 4.11
CA LEU A 61 0.48 15.72 4.65
C LEU A 61 0.82 17.07 5.30
N MET A 62 0.37 18.18 4.72
CA MET A 62 0.57 19.51 5.33
C MET A 62 -0.09 19.57 6.71
N VAL A 63 -1.33 19.10 6.83
CA VAL A 63 -2.06 19.07 8.11
C VAL A 63 -1.38 18.13 9.10
N ALA A 64 -1.00 16.91 8.69
CA ALA A 64 -0.30 15.96 9.55
C ALA A 64 1.05 16.49 10.07
N ARG A 65 1.79 17.26 9.25
CA ARG A 65 3.02 17.92 9.72
C ARG A 65 2.75 19.01 10.75
N ALA A 66 1.65 19.75 10.59
CA ALA A 66 1.26 20.81 11.51
C ALA A 66 0.84 20.27 12.89
N THR A 67 0.39 19.02 13.00
CA THR A 67 0.10 18.40 14.30
C THR A 67 1.36 17.99 15.07
N GLY A 68 2.50 17.84 14.36
CA GLY A 68 3.75 17.32 14.94
C GLY A 68 3.77 15.80 15.12
N ASP A 69 2.71 15.08 14.76
CA ASP A 69 2.69 13.62 14.81
C ASP A 69 3.51 13.05 13.64
N ARG A 70 4.65 12.44 14.00
CA ARG A 70 5.56 11.84 13.02
C ARG A 70 5.01 10.54 12.40
N ARG A 71 4.24 9.75 13.14
CA ARG A 71 3.59 8.54 12.60
C ARG A 71 2.56 8.92 11.56
N GLU A 72 1.76 9.93 11.86
CA GLU A 72 0.74 10.41 10.93
C GLU A 72 1.35 11.08 9.70
N SER A 73 2.41 11.87 9.91
CA SER A 73 3.21 12.42 8.81
C SER A 73 3.88 11.34 7.95
N ALA A 74 4.21 10.18 8.52
CA ALA A 74 4.71 9.03 7.78
C ALA A 74 3.63 8.40 6.90
N ARG A 75 2.45 8.12 7.45
CA ARG A 75 1.31 7.59 6.67
C ARG A 75 0.91 8.50 5.51
N MET A 76 0.88 9.81 5.74
CA MET A 76 0.57 10.76 4.67
C MET A 76 1.65 10.84 3.58
N ARG A 77 2.91 10.50 3.88
CA ARG A 77 3.94 10.32 2.86
C ARG A 77 3.72 9.04 2.05
N LEU A 78 3.30 7.96 2.69
CA LEU A 78 2.96 6.71 2.01
C LEU A 78 1.77 6.90 1.05
N LEU A 79 0.73 7.62 1.48
CA LEU A 79 -0.39 7.99 0.61
C LEU A 79 0.06 8.82 -0.61
N ARG A 80 1.00 9.76 -0.42
CA ARG A 80 1.58 10.51 -1.54
C ARG A 80 2.44 9.62 -2.45
N ALA A 81 3.13 8.64 -1.90
CA ALA A 81 3.89 7.66 -2.68
C ALA A 81 2.94 6.80 -3.54
N ALA A 82 1.82 6.35 -2.97
CA ALA A 82 0.78 5.62 -3.71
C ALA A 82 0.26 6.43 -4.92
N VAL A 83 -0.06 7.70 -4.73
CA VAL A 83 -0.46 8.61 -5.82
C VAL A 83 0.66 8.82 -6.83
N ALA A 84 1.91 8.91 -6.37
CA ALA A 84 3.06 9.04 -7.26
C ALA A 84 3.28 7.79 -8.13
N VAL A 85 3.03 6.58 -7.60
CA VAL A 85 3.07 5.34 -8.39
C VAL A 85 2.04 5.37 -9.50
N ALA A 86 0.78 5.70 -9.21
CA ALA A 86 -0.27 5.78 -10.23
C ALA A 86 0.00 6.86 -11.29
N GLY A 87 0.68 7.93 -10.91
CA GLY A 87 1.16 8.96 -11.84
C GLY A 87 2.46 8.62 -12.57
N GLY A 88 3.00 7.40 -12.44
CA GLY A 88 4.24 6.96 -13.08
C GLY A 88 5.53 7.58 -12.51
N ARG A 89 5.46 8.32 -11.40
CA ARG A 89 6.60 8.99 -10.76
C ARG A 89 7.34 8.06 -9.79
N LEU A 90 7.75 6.88 -10.28
CA LEU A 90 8.30 5.79 -9.47
C LEU A 90 9.55 6.18 -8.63
N PRO A 91 10.53 6.93 -9.15
CA PRO A 91 11.68 7.32 -8.34
C PRO A 91 11.31 8.22 -7.15
N ALA A 92 10.26 9.03 -7.28
CA ALA A 92 9.79 9.85 -6.17
C ALA A 92 9.05 9.02 -5.12
N ALA A 93 8.19 8.09 -5.57
CA ALA A 93 7.50 7.16 -4.69
C ALA A 93 8.47 6.32 -3.86
N LEU A 94 9.48 5.73 -4.52
CA LEU A 94 10.48 4.90 -3.84
C LEU A 94 11.27 5.69 -2.79
N ARG A 95 11.68 6.92 -3.08
CA ARG A 95 12.36 7.78 -2.08
C ARG A 95 11.50 8.07 -0.87
N ASP A 96 10.21 8.38 -1.08
CA ASP A 96 9.28 8.63 0.02
C ASP A 96 9.10 7.35 0.86
N CYS A 97 8.92 6.19 0.23
CA CYS A 97 8.78 4.90 0.92
C CYS A 97 10.06 4.50 1.68
N ASP A 98 11.24 4.61 1.06
CA ASP A 98 12.52 4.26 1.71
C ASP A 98 12.73 5.09 2.99
N SER A 99 12.48 6.41 2.91
CA SER A 99 12.56 7.29 4.08
C SER A 99 11.60 6.88 5.19
N VAL A 100 10.38 6.44 4.87
CA VAL A 100 9.41 6.00 5.88
C VAL A 100 9.80 4.64 6.46
N VAL A 101 10.30 3.70 5.64
CA VAL A 101 10.79 2.40 6.11
C VAL A 101 11.92 2.58 7.13
N ASP A 102 12.91 3.42 6.81
CA ASP A 102 14.05 3.67 7.71
C ASP A 102 13.60 4.31 9.04
N GLU A 103 12.69 5.29 8.98
CA GLU A 103 12.15 5.95 10.16
C GLU A 103 11.30 5.00 11.03
N ALA A 104 10.44 4.19 10.40
CA ALA A 104 9.58 3.23 11.08
C ALA A 104 10.42 2.13 11.76
N ARG A 105 11.48 1.64 11.11
CA ARG A 105 12.44 0.69 11.71
C ARG A 105 13.16 1.31 12.90
N ALA A 106 13.72 2.51 12.74
CA ALA A 106 14.44 3.21 13.81
C ALA A 106 13.55 3.51 15.03
N SER A 107 12.25 3.71 14.80
CA SER A 107 11.29 4.09 15.83
C SER A 107 10.43 2.94 16.36
N GLY A 108 10.59 1.73 15.82
CA GLY A 108 9.80 0.55 16.20
C GLY A 108 8.31 0.66 15.86
N TRP A 109 7.95 1.36 14.78
CA TRP A 109 6.55 1.54 14.38
C TRP A 109 6.10 0.40 13.46
N SER A 110 5.84 -0.77 14.02
CA SER A 110 5.53 -1.99 13.25
C SER A 110 4.38 -1.82 12.25
N ALA A 111 3.27 -1.19 12.66
CA ALA A 111 2.13 -0.93 11.76
C ALA A 111 2.53 -0.04 10.57
N VAL A 112 3.22 1.08 10.83
CA VAL A 112 3.69 1.98 9.78
C VAL A 112 4.75 1.31 8.90
N LEU A 113 5.59 0.44 9.47
CA LEU A 113 6.58 -0.32 8.74
C LEU A 113 5.90 -1.32 7.77
N ALA A 114 4.86 -2.02 8.22
CA ALA A 114 4.09 -2.93 7.37
C ALA A 114 3.44 -2.18 6.20
N GLU A 115 2.80 -1.03 6.46
CA GLU A 115 2.24 -0.15 5.43
C GLU A 115 3.33 0.34 4.46
N ALA A 116 4.50 0.76 4.97
CA ALA A 116 5.58 1.30 4.17
C ALA A 116 6.24 0.25 3.26
N LEU A 117 6.43 -0.96 3.78
CA LEU A 117 6.93 -2.09 3.01
C LEU A 117 5.92 -2.49 1.92
N HIS A 118 4.63 -2.52 2.23
CA HIS A 118 3.60 -2.79 1.23
C HIS A 118 3.66 -1.76 0.08
N GLU A 119 3.62 -0.47 0.42
CA GLU A 119 3.66 0.62 -0.57
C GLU A 119 4.97 0.65 -1.37
N ARG A 120 6.11 0.34 -0.74
CA ARG A 120 7.39 0.20 -1.45
C ARG A 120 7.40 -1.01 -2.37
N GLY A 121 6.83 -2.13 -1.94
CA GLY A 121 6.64 -3.33 -2.74
C GLY A 121 5.81 -3.03 -3.99
N VAL A 122 4.68 -2.33 -3.85
CA VAL A 122 3.86 -1.87 -4.98
C VAL A 122 4.65 -0.94 -5.91
N ALA A 123 5.43 0.00 -5.38
CA ALA A 123 6.27 0.87 -6.19
C ALA A 123 7.39 0.12 -6.96
N ARG A 124 8.02 -0.88 -6.32
CA ARG A 124 9.02 -1.76 -6.95
C ARG A 124 8.38 -2.66 -8.01
N PHE A 125 7.18 -3.15 -7.75
CA PHE A 125 6.37 -3.89 -8.71
C PHE A 125 6.12 -3.00 -9.94
N ALA A 126 5.58 -1.79 -9.78
CA ALA A 126 5.40 -0.88 -10.90
C ALA A 126 6.71 -0.55 -11.66
N ALA A 127 7.86 -0.60 -10.98
CA ALA A 127 9.20 -0.45 -11.57
C ALA A 127 9.78 -1.74 -12.18
N GLN A 128 9.00 -2.81 -12.27
CA GLN A 128 9.40 -4.14 -12.75
C GLN A 128 10.52 -4.82 -11.95
N ARG A 129 10.72 -4.40 -10.70
CA ARG A 129 11.68 -4.97 -9.74
C ARG A 129 10.98 -6.07 -8.94
N TRP A 130 10.51 -7.11 -9.61
CA TRP A 130 9.56 -8.10 -9.07
C TRP A 130 10.07 -8.85 -7.84
N ARG A 131 11.35 -9.27 -7.84
CA ARG A 131 11.95 -9.98 -6.71
C ARG A 131 12.03 -9.09 -5.47
N GLU A 132 12.53 -7.87 -5.63
CA GLU A 132 12.62 -6.90 -4.54
C GLU A 132 11.25 -6.41 -4.06
N ALA A 133 10.23 -6.47 -4.91
CA ALA A 133 8.84 -6.24 -4.52
C ALA A 133 8.31 -7.39 -3.67
N ALA A 134 8.57 -8.64 -4.06
CA ALA A 134 8.17 -9.82 -3.30
C ALA A 134 8.83 -9.84 -1.91
N ASP A 135 10.10 -9.45 -1.80
CA ASP A 135 10.81 -9.39 -0.51
C ASP A 135 10.14 -8.39 0.45
N ASP A 136 9.81 -7.18 -0.03
CA ASP A 136 9.10 -6.17 0.77
C ASP A 136 7.69 -6.65 1.17
N LEU A 137 6.95 -7.25 0.23
CA LEU A 137 5.57 -7.71 0.46
C LEU A 137 5.52 -8.90 1.44
N ALA A 138 6.53 -9.78 1.41
CA ALA A 138 6.66 -10.86 2.37
C ALA A 138 6.94 -10.33 3.80
N GLU A 139 7.84 -9.36 3.94
CA GLU A 139 8.12 -8.72 5.24
C GLU A 139 6.88 -7.98 5.77
N SER A 140 6.15 -7.27 4.90
CA SER A 140 4.88 -6.62 5.24
C SER A 140 3.82 -7.62 5.74
N LEU A 141 3.60 -8.72 5.00
CA LEU A 141 2.64 -9.76 5.36
C LEU A 141 2.98 -10.42 6.71
N ALA A 142 4.26 -10.67 6.98
CA ALA A 142 4.70 -11.21 8.26
C ALA A 142 4.33 -10.28 9.42
N LEU A 143 4.64 -8.98 9.30
CA LEU A 143 4.30 -7.99 10.32
C LEU A 143 2.79 -7.88 10.58
N LEU A 144 1.97 -7.96 9.52
CA LEU A 144 0.52 -7.94 9.63
C LEU A 144 -0.03 -9.18 10.35
N ARG A 145 0.49 -10.37 10.02
CA ARG A 145 0.10 -11.63 10.68
C ARG A 145 0.50 -11.65 12.16
N ASP A 146 1.68 -11.13 12.50
CA ASP A 146 2.12 -11.02 13.89
C ASP A 146 1.24 -10.04 14.68
N ALA A 147 0.88 -8.90 14.09
CA ALA A 147 -0.05 -7.95 14.69
C ALA A 147 -1.44 -8.55 14.90
N ASP A 148 -1.96 -9.31 13.94
CA ASP A 148 -3.25 -9.98 14.01
C ASP A 148 -3.28 -11.09 15.08
N ALA A 149 -2.21 -11.89 15.17
CA ALA A 149 -2.07 -12.90 16.22
C ALA A 149 -2.06 -12.25 17.61
N THR A 150 -1.31 -11.15 17.77
CA THR A 150 -1.24 -10.38 19.02
C THR A 150 -2.62 -9.82 19.39
N ALA A 151 -3.33 -9.24 18.43
CA ALA A 151 -4.66 -8.68 18.66
C ALA A 151 -5.68 -9.75 19.09
N ARG A 152 -5.65 -10.94 18.49
CA ARG A 152 -6.52 -12.06 18.88
C ARG A 152 -6.22 -12.58 20.28
N GLU A 153 -4.94 -12.66 20.66
CA GLU A 153 -4.53 -13.06 22.03
C GLU A 153 -5.01 -12.03 23.07
N LEU A 154 -4.87 -10.73 22.76
CA LEU A 154 -5.40 -9.65 23.58
C LEU A 154 -6.93 -9.72 23.70
N ALA A 155 -7.65 -9.96 22.60
CA ALA A 155 -9.11 -10.10 22.61
C ALA A 155 -9.56 -11.31 23.46
N ALA A 156 -8.87 -12.44 23.34
CA ALA A 156 -9.16 -13.63 24.13
C ALA A 156 -8.92 -13.42 25.64
N SER A 157 -7.97 -12.57 26.01
CA SER A 157 -7.65 -12.27 27.42
C SER A 157 -8.51 -11.15 28.03
N THR A 158 -9.10 -10.29 27.21
CA THR A 158 -9.82 -9.07 27.65
C THR A 158 -11.34 -9.15 27.46
N ALA A 159 -11.93 -10.35 27.49
CA ALA A 159 -13.36 -10.65 27.29
C ALA A 159 -14.31 -10.00 28.34
N VAL A 160 -14.30 -8.67 28.40
CA VAL A 160 -15.16 -7.80 29.20
C VAL A 160 -15.68 -6.70 28.26
N ASP A 161 -16.97 -6.44 28.39
CA ASP A 161 -17.83 -5.56 27.59
C ASP A 161 -17.14 -4.28 27.11
N GLY A 162 -16.82 -4.22 25.82
CA GLY A 162 -16.61 -2.94 25.15
C GLY A 162 -17.16 -3.01 23.74
N ASP A 163 -17.18 -1.87 23.07
CA ASP A 163 -17.90 -1.66 21.82
C ASP A 163 -17.51 -2.70 20.76
N SER A 164 -18.45 -3.62 20.48
CA SER A 164 -18.26 -4.72 19.54
C SER A 164 -18.27 -4.24 18.08
N GLY A 165 -18.78 -3.04 17.81
CA GLY A 165 -18.81 -2.44 16.48
C GLY A 165 -17.42 -1.98 16.00
N GLU A 166 -16.76 -1.12 16.78
CA GLU A 166 -15.43 -0.58 16.42
C GLU A 166 -14.38 -1.69 16.25
N ARG A 167 -14.41 -2.71 17.13
CA ARG A 167 -13.51 -3.86 17.01
C ARG A 167 -13.74 -4.69 15.75
N ALA A 168 -15.00 -4.88 15.36
CA ALA A 168 -15.32 -5.61 14.14
C ALA A 168 -14.81 -4.88 12.90
N ASP A 169 -14.90 -3.55 12.88
CA ASP A 169 -14.36 -2.72 11.79
C ASP A 169 -12.83 -2.78 11.74
N GLU A 170 -12.15 -2.73 12.90
CA GLU A 170 -10.68 -2.87 12.98
C GLU A 170 -10.20 -4.26 12.54
N ASP A 171 -10.89 -5.32 12.96
CA ASP A 171 -10.57 -6.69 12.56
C ASP A 171 -10.80 -6.90 11.06
N ALA A 172 -11.86 -6.32 10.49
CA ALA A 172 -12.12 -6.34 9.05
C ALA A 172 -11.01 -5.61 8.27
N ALA A 173 -10.61 -4.41 8.73
CA ALA A 173 -9.53 -3.65 8.09
C ALA A 173 -8.20 -4.43 8.11
N ARG A 174 -7.92 -5.12 9.21
CA ARG A 174 -6.71 -5.94 9.36
C ARG A 174 -6.73 -7.15 8.44
N ALA A 175 -7.88 -7.84 8.35
CA ALA A 175 -8.06 -8.96 7.43
C ALA A 175 -7.88 -8.51 5.97
N GLU A 176 -8.46 -7.38 5.58
CA GLU A 176 -8.30 -6.82 4.24
C GLU A 176 -6.83 -6.48 3.94
N ALA A 177 -6.09 -5.90 4.89
CA ALA A 177 -4.67 -5.59 4.73
C ALA A 177 -3.83 -6.87 4.54
N ILE A 178 -4.14 -7.94 5.28
CA ILE A 178 -3.48 -9.25 5.13
C ILE A 178 -3.76 -9.83 3.74
N ASP A 179 -5.03 -9.86 3.33
CA ASP A 179 -5.44 -10.38 2.02
C ASP A 179 -4.77 -9.60 0.87
N ALA A 180 -4.75 -8.26 0.96
CA ALA A 180 -4.09 -7.41 -0.02
C ALA A 180 -2.58 -7.68 -0.11
N ALA A 181 -1.90 -7.84 1.03
CA ALA A 181 -0.47 -8.17 1.07
C ALA A 181 -0.19 -9.57 0.51
N GLU A 182 -1.03 -10.55 0.81
CA GLU A 182 -0.91 -11.93 0.32
C GLU A 182 -1.10 -12.01 -1.19
N VAL A 183 -2.18 -11.42 -1.73
CA VAL A 183 -2.40 -11.37 -3.18
C VAL A 183 -1.26 -10.63 -3.88
N SER A 184 -0.82 -9.50 -3.33
CA SER A 184 0.31 -8.75 -3.88
C SER A 184 1.59 -9.59 -3.94
N LEU A 185 1.90 -10.32 -2.87
CA LEU A 185 3.07 -11.18 -2.80
C LEU A 185 3.00 -12.30 -3.84
N LEU A 186 1.85 -12.98 -3.96
CA LEU A 186 1.65 -14.05 -4.94
C LEU A 186 1.87 -13.54 -6.36
N VAL A 187 1.31 -12.37 -6.70
CA VAL A 187 1.48 -11.76 -8.02
C VAL A 187 2.93 -11.35 -8.26
N ALA A 188 3.62 -10.77 -7.26
CA ALA A 188 5.02 -10.37 -7.38
C ALA A 188 5.94 -11.58 -7.62
N LEU A 189 5.74 -12.69 -6.88
CA LEU A 189 6.47 -13.94 -7.06
C LEU A 189 6.23 -14.53 -8.46
N ASP A 190 4.97 -14.59 -8.88
CA ASP A 190 4.59 -15.11 -10.19
C ASP A 190 5.17 -14.27 -11.36
N ARG A 191 5.39 -12.97 -11.17
CA ARG A 191 6.12 -12.13 -12.15
C ARG A 191 7.62 -12.32 -12.07
N ALA A 192 8.19 -12.49 -10.88
CA ALA A 192 9.61 -12.79 -10.71
C ALA A 192 9.99 -14.12 -11.37
N ASP A 193 9.24 -15.18 -11.12
CA ASP A 193 9.48 -16.52 -11.67
C ASP A 193 9.39 -16.53 -13.20
N ARG A 194 8.41 -15.83 -13.78
CA ARG A 194 8.32 -15.70 -15.25
C ARG A 194 9.49 -14.91 -15.84
N ALA A 195 9.95 -13.86 -15.15
CA ALA A 195 11.09 -13.08 -15.61
C ALA A 195 12.39 -13.92 -15.58
N GLU A 196 12.62 -14.67 -14.52
CA GLU A 196 13.77 -15.57 -14.38
C GLU A 196 13.72 -16.73 -15.39
N GLY A 197 12.55 -17.33 -15.59
CA GLY A 197 12.34 -18.38 -16.61
C GLY A 197 12.54 -17.88 -18.04
N ALA A 198 12.27 -16.59 -18.32
CA ALA A 198 12.58 -15.97 -19.61
C ALA A 198 14.09 -15.75 -19.80
N VAL A 199 14.81 -15.33 -18.75
CA VAL A 199 16.28 -15.18 -18.76
C VAL A 199 16.95 -16.54 -18.96
N GLY A 200 16.48 -17.60 -18.30
CA GLY A 200 16.99 -18.97 -18.48
C GLY A 200 16.75 -19.57 -19.87
N ARG A 201 15.79 -19.03 -20.64
CA ARG A 201 15.53 -19.41 -22.04
C ARG A 201 16.25 -18.52 -23.07
N ALA A 202 16.99 -17.49 -22.65
CA ALA A 202 17.84 -16.73 -23.56
C ALA A 202 18.81 -17.70 -24.26
N ARG A 203 18.67 -17.83 -25.59
CA ARG A 203 19.37 -18.81 -26.42
C ARG A 203 20.86 -18.82 -26.08
N PRO A 204 21.49 -20.00 -25.90
CA PRO A 204 22.94 -20.06 -25.99
C PRO A 204 23.33 -19.50 -27.35
N THR A 205 24.09 -18.40 -27.35
CA THR A 205 24.78 -17.93 -28.55
C THR A 205 25.76 -19.02 -28.92
N HIS A 206 25.32 -19.93 -29.78
CA HIS A 206 26.15 -21.00 -30.29
C HIS A 206 27.33 -20.35 -31.03
N PRO A 207 28.59 -20.75 -30.79
CA PRO A 207 29.78 -20.14 -31.39
C PRO A 207 29.86 -20.30 -32.93
N LEU A 208 28.83 -20.85 -33.58
CA LEU A 208 28.75 -21.02 -35.04
C LEU A 208 28.01 -19.87 -35.76
N PHE A 209 27.40 -18.93 -35.02
CA PHE A 209 26.68 -17.78 -35.61
C PHE A 209 27.28 -16.42 -35.22
N GLY A 210 28.54 -16.40 -34.77
CA GLY A 210 29.34 -15.18 -34.68
C GLY A 210 30.01 -14.87 -36.01
N THR A 211 29.85 -13.62 -36.45
CA THR A 211 30.47 -12.92 -37.60
C THR A 211 30.14 -13.40 -39.02
N ARG A 212 29.32 -12.60 -39.71
CA ARG A 212 29.69 -11.95 -40.98
C ARG A 212 29.10 -10.55 -41.04
#